data_AF-A0A1H8ZNW0-F1
#
_entry.id   AF-A0A1H8ZNW0-F1
#
_cell.length_a   1.000
_cell.length_b   1.000
_cell.length_c   1.000
_cell.angle_alpha   90.00
_cell.angle_beta   90.00
_cell.angle_gamma   90.00
#
_symmetry.space_group_name_H-M   'P 1'
#
loop_
_entity.id
_entity.type
_entity.pdbx_description
1 polymer ?
#
loop_
_entity_poly.entity_id
_entity_poly.type
_entity_poly.pdbx_seq_one_letter_code
_entity_poly.pdbx_strand_id
1 'polypeptide(L)'
;MKGLLLRLSALDADAATAVRVIAHFEALLGGALDPVTLTRSTAGLAGCAAGLELPDGRAARFAPDGAALAGAPAHVSGRVDLEPAGRVWLERPGAPGPFDELVLEWMAIAARVLAGRPRPTRTPRAADPALVELVLSGREAVEDRARALRLLGLEPGTPLRVIAVAADAAAGPGTDTGASRSADAGVEAVALLGRGALRGTVRVARVGSLGAVLVQRRDGASGGPGASGGQAVPGGQTASGSRPGGTASPAVELRAAMRERVRERSAARRPAPGTRVGIGSEADPLDAHASWAQARSALRFAVAGAPEEAVADHDELGPLVLLADIPVERLRAQADVRRLGELGEPAHGERGGPTTGQARPGGELLAALAAFCRTGSLRQAAAELHLHHSSVAARLSHVEKELGWRLRDPQDRFRAQLALYALRLAGNGDG
;
A
#
# COMPACT_ATOMS: atom_id res chain seq x y z
N MET A 1 19.14 26.29 48.76
CA MET A 1 20.10 25.69 47.81
C MET A 1 20.10 24.15 47.81
N LYS A 2 20.03 23.44 48.95
CA LYS A 2 20.04 21.95 48.99
C LYS A 2 18.91 21.25 48.21
N GLY A 3 17.69 21.79 48.20
CA GLY A 3 16.57 21.19 47.47
C GLY A 3 16.64 21.31 45.94
N LEU A 4 17.39 22.29 45.41
CA LEU A 4 17.57 22.49 43.97
C LEU A 4 18.66 21.57 43.42
N LEU A 5 19.72 21.33 44.21
CA LEU A 5 20.75 20.34 43.90
C LEU A 5 20.20 18.90 43.91
N LEU A 6 19.31 18.56 44.85
CA LEU A 6 18.64 17.24 44.86
C LEU A 6 17.72 17.03 43.66
N ARG A 7 17.03 18.08 43.20
CA ARG A 7 16.20 18.01 41.98
C ARG A 7 17.05 17.92 40.71
N LEU A 8 18.18 18.64 40.65
CA LEU A 8 19.10 18.55 39.51
C LEU A 8 19.76 17.16 39.45
N SER A 9 20.19 16.61 40.60
CA SER A 9 20.76 15.26 40.66
C SER A 9 19.73 14.17 40.33
N ALA A 10 18.45 14.38 40.69
CA ALA A 10 17.37 13.48 40.31
C ALA A 10 17.07 13.55 38.80
N LEU A 11 17.04 14.75 38.21
CA LEU A 11 16.91 14.96 36.77
C LEU A 11 18.07 14.32 35.99
N ASP A 12 19.30 14.46 36.47
CA ASP A 12 20.48 13.84 35.86
C ASP A 12 20.41 12.30 35.97
N ALA A 13 19.93 11.76 37.08
CA ALA A 13 19.73 10.32 37.27
C ALA A 13 18.60 9.76 36.38
N ASP A 14 17.51 10.50 36.21
CA ASP A 14 16.38 10.13 35.34
C ASP A 14 16.77 10.19 33.87
N ALA A 15 17.48 11.25 33.45
CA ALA A 15 18.03 11.38 32.11
C ALA A 15 19.04 10.27 31.80
N ALA A 16 19.94 9.96 32.74
CA ALA A 16 20.86 8.84 32.60
C ALA A 16 20.12 7.49 32.48
N THR A 17 18.99 7.34 33.17
CA THR A 17 18.15 6.14 33.08
C THR A 17 17.46 6.03 31.72
N ALA A 18 16.89 7.12 31.20
CA ALA A 18 16.30 7.16 29.86
C ALA A 18 17.32 6.82 28.77
N VAL A 19 18.53 7.38 28.84
CA VAL A 19 19.62 7.08 27.89
C VAL A 19 20.04 5.62 27.97
N ARG A 20 20.08 5.01 29.17
CA ARG A 20 20.36 3.57 29.31
C ARG A 20 19.29 2.70 28.68
N VAL A 21 18.01 3.06 28.79
CA VAL A 21 16.91 2.35 28.12
C VAL A 21 17.11 2.39 26.61
N ILE A 22 17.38 3.57 26.04
CA ILE A 22 17.63 3.74 24.60
C ILE A 22 18.82 2.89 24.16
N ALA A 23 19.98 3.04 24.82
CA ALA A 23 21.20 2.31 24.49
C ALA A 23 21.02 0.79 24.59
N HIS A 24 20.20 0.31 25.53
CA HIS A 24 19.86 -1.11 25.64
C HIS A 24 19.15 -1.64 24.40
N PHE A 25 18.12 -0.94 23.92
CA PHE A 25 17.39 -1.34 22.71
C PHE A 25 18.22 -1.16 21.44
N GLU A 26 19.05 -0.12 21.35
CA GLU A 26 20.00 0.04 20.25
C GLU A 26 21.02 -1.11 20.19
N ALA A 27 21.54 -1.56 21.34
CA ALA A 27 22.43 -2.71 21.41
C ALA A 27 21.73 -4.01 20.96
N LEU A 28 20.47 -4.22 21.38
CA LEU A 28 19.65 -5.34 20.91
C LEU A 28 19.42 -5.29 19.38
N LEU A 29 19.15 -4.10 18.85
CA LEU A 29 18.95 -3.87 17.42
C LEU A 29 20.24 -4.04 16.59
N GLY A 30 21.41 -3.84 17.19
CA GLY A 30 22.71 -4.06 16.55
C GLY A 30 23.13 -5.53 16.43
N GLY A 31 22.41 -6.45 17.08
CA GLY A 31 22.71 -7.89 17.11
C GLY A 31 21.66 -8.78 16.42
N ALA A 32 21.79 -10.10 16.60
CA ALA A 32 20.79 -11.06 16.15
C ALA A 32 19.54 -11.01 17.07
N LEU A 33 18.57 -10.19 16.69
CA LEU A 33 17.34 -9.98 17.46
C LEU A 33 16.31 -11.10 17.21
N ASP A 34 15.86 -11.77 18.26
CA ASP A 34 14.78 -12.76 18.24
C ASP A 34 13.67 -12.43 19.28
N PRO A 35 12.44 -12.98 19.15
CA PRO A 35 11.33 -12.64 20.04
C PRO A 35 11.55 -12.99 21.51
N VAL A 36 12.28 -14.08 21.77
CA VAL A 36 12.60 -14.55 23.12
C VAL A 36 13.61 -13.60 23.76
N THR A 37 14.68 -13.26 23.05
CA THR A 37 15.72 -12.34 23.53
C THR A 37 15.15 -10.94 23.78
N LEU A 38 14.36 -10.39 22.85
CA LEU A 38 13.74 -9.07 23.02
C LEU A 38 12.83 -9.04 24.27
N THR A 39 11.95 -10.03 24.41
CA THR A 39 10.95 -10.06 25.50
C THR A 39 11.61 -10.32 26.85
N ARG A 40 12.55 -11.27 26.92
CA ARG A 40 13.31 -11.57 28.15
C ARG A 40 14.14 -10.39 28.61
N SER A 41 14.85 -9.75 27.68
CA SER A 41 15.68 -8.58 27.97
C SER A 41 14.85 -7.40 28.44
N THR A 42 13.68 -7.19 27.82
CA THR A 42 12.73 -6.14 28.24
C THR A 42 12.15 -6.40 29.63
N ALA A 43 11.82 -7.65 29.96
CA ALA A 43 11.34 -8.01 31.31
C ALA A 43 12.40 -7.71 32.38
N GLY A 44 13.68 -8.05 32.10
CA GLY A 44 14.79 -7.73 32.99
C GLY A 44 15.02 -6.22 33.13
N LEU A 45 14.96 -5.47 32.04
CA LEU A 45 15.11 -4.00 32.04
C LEU A 45 13.98 -3.29 32.81
N ALA A 46 12.73 -3.73 32.62
CA ALA A 46 11.55 -3.12 33.24
C ALA A 46 11.33 -3.56 34.70
N GLY A 47 11.99 -4.64 35.13
CA GLY A 47 11.82 -5.23 36.47
C GLY A 47 10.43 -5.82 36.71
N CYS A 48 9.67 -6.12 35.66
CA CYS A 48 8.36 -6.76 35.71
C CYS A 48 8.18 -7.71 34.53
N ALA A 49 7.10 -8.48 34.52
CA ALA A 49 6.84 -9.38 33.40
C ALA A 49 6.52 -8.56 32.14
N ALA A 50 7.07 -9.00 31.00
CA ALA A 50 6.87 -8.39 29.70
C ALA A 50 6.40 -9.44 28.70
N GLY A 51 5.64 -9.00 27.71
CA GLY A 51 5.17 -9.87 26.65
C GLY A 51 5.13 -9.22 25.29
N LEU A 52 5.19 -10.08 24.29
CA LEU A 52 5.19 -9.77 22.87
C LEU A 52 4.29 -10.77 22.15
N GLU A 53 3.49 -10.25 21.24
CA GLU A 53 2.76 -11.03 20.25
C GLU A 53 2.98 -10.40 18.88
N LEU A 54 3.55 -11.17 17.96
CA LEU A 54 3.82 -10.75 16.60
C LEU A 54 2.68 -11.13 15.65
N PRO A 55 2.53 -10.42 14.51
CA PRO A 55 1.47 -10.72 13.53
C PRO A 55 1.53 -12.13 12.91
N ASP A 56 2.68 -12.81 13.00
CA ASP A 56 2.86 -14.18 12.52
C ASP A 56 2.53 -15.25 13.57
N GLY A 57 1.93 -14.86 14.70
CA GLY A 57 1.51 -15.75 15.79
C GLY A 57 2.63 -16.14 16.75
N ARG A 58 3.88 -15.71 16.52
CA ARG A 58 4.96 -15.87 17.50
C ARG A 58 4.66 -15.00 18.71
N ALA A 59 4.58 -15.63 19.89
CA ALA A 59 4.39 -14.94 21.14
C ALA A 59 5.47 -15.36 22.16
N ALA A 60 5.83 -14.43 23.02
CA ALA A 60 6.75 -14.65 24.12
C ALA A 60 6.28 -13.85 25.33
N ARG A 61 6.42 -14.43 26.53
CA ARG A 61 6.12 -13.78 27.80
C ARG A 61 7.13 -14.23 28.83
N PHE A 62 7.78 -13.29 29.51
CA PHE A 62 8.87 -13.57 30.44
C PHE A 62 8.72 -12.77 31.72
N ALA A 63 9.07 -13.40 32.84
CA ALA A 63 9.25 -12.77 34.13
C ALA A 63 10.60 -12.03 34.19
N PRO A 64 10.79 -11.06 35.12
CA PRO A 64 12.02 -10.27 35.22
C PRO A 64 13.25 -11.09 35.61
N ASP A 65 13.05 -12.28 36.20
CA ASP A 65 14.11 -13.26 36.49
C ASP A 65 14.53 -14.08 35.26
N GLY A 66 13.87 -13.88 34.12
CA GLY A 66 14.12 -14.58 32.87
C GLY A 66 13.32 -15.87 32.68
N ALA A 67 12.44 -16.24 33.62
CA ALA A 67 11.57 -17.40 33.48
C ALA A 67 10.49 -17.17 32.40
N ALA A 68 10.27 -18.16 31.53
CA ALA A 68 9.19 -18.13 30.56
C ALA A 68 7.83 -18.33 31.26
N LEU A 69 6.84 -17.50 30.92
CA LEU A 69 5.50 -17.57 31.48
C LEU A 69 4.53 -18.14 30.44
N ALA A 70 3.70 -19.11 30.85
CA ALA A 70 2.66 -19.68 30.00
C ALA A 70 1.31 -18.96 30.18
N GLY A 71 0.46 -19.05 29.16
CA GLY A 71 -0.90 -18.51 29.19
C GLY A 71 -1.00 -16.99 29.04
N ALA A 72 -2.23 -16.50 29.00
CA ALA A 72 -2.54 -15.08 28.85
C ALA A 72 -2.15 -14.27 30.11
N PRO A 73 -1.78 -12.99 29.97
CA PRO A 73 -1.51 -12.12 31.11
C PRO A 73 -2.78 -11.94 31.95
N ALA A 74 -2.67 -12.09 33.27
CA ALA A 74 -3.78 -11.83 34.18
C ALA A 74 -4.05 -10.33 34.34
N HIS A 75 -3.01 -9.50 34.22
CA HIS A 75 -3.08 -8.05 34.29
C HIS A 75 -2.03 -7.43 33.35
N VAL A 76 -2.42 -6.38 32.62
CA VAL A 76 -1.54 -5.61 31.73
C VAL A 76 -1.51 -4.16 32.22
N SER A 77 -0.33 -3.68 32.63
CA SER A 77 -0.15 -2.33 33.17
C SER A 77 0.06 -1.28 32.08
N GLY A 78 0.50 -1.69 30.89
CA GLY A 78 0.67 -0.83 29.72
C GLY A 78 0.87 -1.67 28.45
N ARG A 79 0.40 -1.17 27.30
CA ARG A 79 0.51 -1.85 26.02
C ARG A 79 0.67 -0.88 24.85
N VAL A 80 1.32 -1.35 23.80
CA VAL A 80 1.36 -0.69 22.48
C VAL A 80 0.99 -1.73 21.42
N ASP A 81 -0.01 -1.40 20.60
CA ASP A 81 -0.42 -2.26 19.49
C ASP A 81 0.54 -2.08 18.29
N LEU A 82 0.79 -3.19 17.59
CA LEU A 82 1.63 -3.23 16.39
C LEU A 82 0.73 -3.31 15.15
N GLU A 83 0.94 -2.44 14.17
CA GLU A 83 0.30 -2.56 12.86
C GLU A 83 1.09 -3.53 11.97
N PRO A 84 0.45 -4.40 11.17
CA PRO A 84 -1.00 -4.54 10.97
C PRO A 84 -1.71 -5.45 11.99
N ALA A 85 -0.96 -6.20 12.81
CA ALA A 85 -1.47 -6.96 13.96
C ALA A 85 -0.32 -7.28 14.91
N GLY A 86 -0.63 -7.49 16.19
CA GLY A 86 0.35 -7.78 17.24
C GLY A 86 0.34 -6.72 18.34
N ARG A 87 1.08 -6.96 19.41
CA ARG A 87 1.19 -6.05 20.56
C ARG A 87 2.43 -6.34 21.39
N VAL A 88 2.89 -5.33 22.10
CA VAL A 88 3.85 -5.44 23.21
C VAL A 88 3.21 -4.94 24.49
N TRP A 89 3.54 -5.53 25.63
CA TRP A 89 2.94 -5.15 26.90
C TRP A 89 3.85 -5.39 28.11
N LEU A 90 3.53 -4.72 29.21
CA LEU A 90 4.13 -4.90 30.54
C LEU A 90 3.06 -5.32 31.56
N GLU A 91 3.47 -6.03 32.61
CA GLU A 91 2.59 -6.60 33.65
C GLU A 91 3.13 -6.22 35.04
N ARG A 92 3.11 -4.93 35.34
CA ARG A 92 3.54 -4.42 36.65
C ARG A 92 2.43 -4.70 37.70
N PRO A 93 2.78 -5.16 38.92
CA PRO A 93 1.79 -5.40 39.98
C PRO A 93 1.21 -4.12 40.61
N GLY A 94 1.69 -2.94 40.22
CA GLY A 94 1.28 -1.64 40.74
C GLY A 94 1.21 -0.58 39.63
N ALA A 95 1.19 0.70 40.02
CA ALA A 95 1.14 1.81 39.06
C ALA A 95 2.30 1.77 38.06
N PRO A 96 2.10 2.22 36.80
CA PRO A 96 3.16 2.28 35.79
C PRO A 96 4.41 3.01 36.32
N GLY A 97 5.57 2.46 35.99
CA GLY A 97 6.85 3.08 36.28
C GLY A 97 7.10 4.31 35.40
N PRO A 98 7.96 5.25 35.81
CA PRO A 98 8.19 6.51 35.10
C PRO A 98 8.77 6.34 33.68
N PHE A 99 9.37 5.19 33.37
CA PHE A 99 9.95 4.88 32.06
C PHE A 99 9.20 3.79 31.30
N ASP A 100 8.06 3.30 31.80
CA ASP A 100 7.31 2.21 31.17
C ASP A 100 6.84 2.59 29.76
N GLU A 101 6.43 3.85 29.55
CA GLU A 101 6.06 4.36 28.22
C GLU A 101 7.24 4.33 27.26
N LEU A 102 8.42 4.80 27.68
CA LEU A 102 9.64 4.79 26.87
C LEU A 102 10.08 3.35 26.54
N VAL A 103 10.02 2.45 27.53
CA VAL A 103 10.34 1.03 27.34
C VAL A 103 9.36 0.40 26.34
N LEU A 104 8.05 0.66 26.46
CA LEU A 104 7.04 0.16 25.54
C LEU A 104 7.21 0.72 24.12
N GLU A 105 7.56 2.01 23.99
CA GLU A 105 7.84 2.65 22.71
C GLU A 105 9.02 1.98 22.00
N TRP A 106 10.16 1.86 22.68
CA TRP A 106 11.35 1.22 22.11
C TRP A 106 11.17 -0.27 21.87
N MET A 107 10.47 -0.98 22.76
CA MET A 107 10.10 -2.37 22.55
C MET A 107 9.21 -2.53 21.32
N ALA A 108 8.26 -1.61 21.08
CA ALA A 108 7.43 -1.63 19.88
C ALA A 108 8.27 -1.36 18.60
N ILE A 109 9.24 -0.45 18.65
CA ILE A 109 10.20 -0.21 17.55
C ILE A 109 10.99 -1.49 17.26
N ALA A 110 11.58 -2.11 18.28
CA ALA A 110 12.34 -3.35 18.14
C ALA A 110 11.47 -4.53 17.67
N ALA A 111 10.24 -4.64 18.18
CA ALA A 111 9.28 -5.65 17.76
C ALA A 111 8.87 -5.47 16.28
N ARG A 112 8.76 -4.24 15.79
CA ARG A 112 8.52 -3.96 14.35
C ARG A 112 9.71 -4.37 13.48
N VAL A 113 10.93 -4.17 13.96
CA VAL A 113 12.15 -4.67 13.27
C VAL A 113 12.19 -6.20 13.26
N LEU A 114 11.85 -6.83 14.38
CA LEU A 114 11.78 -8.29 14.57
C LEU A 114 10.64 -8.96 13.77
N ALA A 115 9.50 -8.29 13.63
CA ALA A 115 8.43 -8.68 12.73
C ALA A 115 8.92 -8.71 11.27
N GLY A 116 10.05 -8.04 11.00
CA GLY A 116 10.57 -7.78 9.68
C GLY A 116 9.67 -6.80 8.93
N ARG A 117 10.27 -6.06 7.98
CA ARG A 117 9.54 -5.78 6.74
C ARG A 117 8.83 -7.08 6.32
N PRO A 118 7.58 -7.04 5.83
CA PRO A 118 6.78 -8.23 5.53
C PRO A 118 7.69 -9.33 5.01
N ARG A 119 7.88 -10.36 5.86
CA ARG A 119 8.76 -11.49 5.56
C ARG A 119 8.41 -11.95 4.15
N PRO A 120 9.37 -12.18 3.23
CA PRO A 120 9.04 -12.58 1.88
C PRO A 120 8.18 -13.83 1.95
N THR A 121 6.87 -13.66 1.80
CA THR A 121 5.99 -14.69 1.27
C THR A 121 6.68 -15.14 0.00
N ARG A 122 6.90 -16.46 -0.11
CA ARG A 122 7.60 -17.16 -1.21
C ARG A 122 7.77 -16.23 -2.40
N THR A 123 9.02 -15.89 -2.73
CA THR A 123 9.37 -15.05 -3.88
C THR A 123 8.36 -15.27 -5.01
N PRO A 124 7.73 -14.22 -5.57
CA PRO A 124 6.75 -14.36 -6.63
C PRO A 124 7.33 -15.28 -7.68
N ARG A 125 6.73 -16.47 -7.83
CA ARG A 125 7.25 -17.43 -8.79
C ARG A 125 6.83 -16.91 -10.15
N ALA A 126 7.83 -16.66 -11.00
CA ALA A 126 7.59 -16.61 -12.43
C ALA A 126 6.83 -17.89 -12.81
N ALA A 127 5.61 -17.71 -13.27
CA ALA A 127 4.74 -18.76 -13.75
C ALA A 127 4.95 -18.94 -15.25
N ASP A 128 4.59 -20.11 -15.76
CA ASP A 128 4.48 -20.33 -17.20
C ASP A 128 3.42 -19.39 -17.79
N PRO A 129 3.77 -18.48 -18.72
CA PRO A 129 2.83 -17.59 -19.37
C PRO A 129 1.64 -18.31 -20.02
N ALA A 130 1.85 -19.48 -20.64
CA ALA A 130 0.79 -20.20 -21.32
C ALA A 130 -0.28 -20.70 -20.33
N LEU A 131 0.13 -21.15 -19.15
CA LEU A 131 -0.80 -21.57 -18.10
C LEU A 131 -1.58 -20.37 -17.53
N VAL A 132 -0.93 -19.21 -17.37
CA VAL A 132 -1.61 -18.00 -16.91
C VAL A 132 -2.60 -17.51 -17.96
N GLU A 133 -2.23 -17.46 -19.24
CA GLU A 133 -3.13 -17.10 -20.34
C GLU A 133 -4.35 -18.03 -20.41
N LEU A 134 -4.15 -19.33 -20.22
CA LEU A 134 -5.22 -20.32 -20.15
C LEU A 134 -6.20 -20.03 -19.00
N VAL A 135 -5.70 -19.74 -17.79
CA VAL A 135 -6.53 -19.36 -16.63
C VAL A 135 -7.30 -18.07 -16.88
N LEU A 136 -6.71 -17.09 -17.56
CA LEU A 136 -7.30 -15.78 -17.81
C LEU A 136 -8.23 -15.73 -19.04
N SER A 137 -8.34 -16.83 -19.80
CA SER A 137 -9.17 -16.88 -21.01
C SER A 137 -10.57 -17.39 -20.71
N GLY A 138 -11.58 -16.54 -20.87
CA GLY A 138 -12.99 -16.94 -20.76
C GLY A 138 -13.49 -17.83 -21.90
N ARG A 139 -12.68 -18.08 -22.94
CA ARG A 139 -13.05 -18.90 -24.12
C ARG A 139 -12.66 -20.37 -23.99
N GLU A 140 -11.77 -20.70 -23.06
CA GLU A 140 -11.24 -22.06 -22.90
C GLU A 140 -12.18 -22.93 -22.06
N ALA A 141 -12.01 -24.25 -22.10
CA ALA A 141 -12.83 -25.16 -21.32
C ALA A 141 -12.59 -25.01 -19.81
N VAL A 142 -13.62 -25.20 -18.98
CA VAL A 142 -13.54 -25.07 -17.52
C VAL A 142 -12.53 -26.07 -16.95
N GLU A 143 -12.48 -27.28 -17.51
CA GLU A 143 -11.58 -28.36 -17.11
C GLU A 143 -10.10 -28.00 -17.35
N ASP A 144 -9.82 -27.33 -18.47
CA ASP A 144 -8.46 -26.91 -18.82
C ASP A 144 -7.99 -25.77 -17.92
N ARG A 145 -8.88 -24.81 -17.62
CA ARG A 145 -8.59 -23.76 -16.63
C ARG A 145 -8.35 -24.33 -15.23
N ALA A 146 -9.19 -25.28 -14.79
CA ALA A 146 -9.04 -25.96 -13.52
C ALA A 146 -7.70 -26.72 -13.43
N ARG A 147 -7.28 -27.37 -14.52
CA ARG A 147 -5.99 -28.04 -14.63
C ARG A 147 -4.83 -27.04 -14.57
N ALA A 148 -4.92 -25.93 -15.29
CA ALA A 148 -3.91 -24.89 -15.31
C ALA A 148 -3.71 -24.25 -13.93
N LEU A 149 -4.80 -23.96 -13.20
CA LEU A 149 -4.75 -23.49 -11.81
C LEU A 149 -3.95 -24.45 -10.91
N ARG A 150 -4.23 -25.75 -10.99
CA ARG A 150 -3.51 -26.77 -10.21
C ARG A 150 -2.02 -26.84 -10.59
N LEU A 151 -1.68 -26.76 -11.88
CA LEU A 151 -0.29 -26.74 -12.35
C LEU A 151 0.46 -25.49 -11.88
N LEU A 152 -0.24 -24.36 -11.76
CA LEU A 152 0.28 -23.14 -11.15
C LEU A 152 0.38 -23.25 -9.62
N GLY A 153 -0.13 -24.31 -9.00
CA GLY A 153 -0.19 -24.49 -7.55
C GLY A 153 -1.15 -23.51 -6.87
N LEU A 154 -2.21 -23.14 -7.58
CA LEU A 154 -3.38 -22.42 -7.07
C LEU A 154 -4.50 -23.44 -6.80
N GLU A 155 -5.29 -23.22 -5.76
CA GLU A 155 -6.41 -24.11 -5.42
C GLU A 155 -7.67 -23.63 -6.15
N PRO A 156 -8.34 -24.47 -6.97
CA PRO A 156 -9.54 -24.04 -7.71
C PRO A 156 -10.73 -23.61 -6.85
N GLY A 157 -10.73 -23.94 -5.54
CA GLY A 157 -11.83 -23.63 -4.63
C GLY A 157 -11.58 -22.45 -3.68
N THR A 158 -10.41 -21.80 -3.71
CA THR A 158 -10.22 -20.56 -2.93
C THR A 158 -10.28 -19.36 -3.86
N PRO A 159 -11.05 -18.32 -3.54
CA PRO A 159 -11.11 -17.12 -4.36
C PRO A 159 -9.73 -16.52 -4.67
N LEU A 160 -9.62 -15.92 -5.85
CA LEU A 160 -8.42 -15.22 -6.28
C LEU A 160 -8.73 -13.81 -6.76
N ARG A 161 -7.70 -12.96 -6.76
CA ARG A 161 -7.70 -11.67 -7.45
C ARG A 161 -6.64 -11.68 -8.54
N VAL A 162 -6.95 -11.02 -9.65
CA VAL A 162 -5.98 -10.74 -10.72
C VAL A 162 -5.56 -9.28 -10.65
N ILE A 163 -4.26 -9.02 -10.77
CA ILE A 163 -3.69 -7.68 -10.84
C ILE A 163 -2.97 -7.53 -12.18
N ALA A 164 -3.24 -6.42 -12.86
CA ALA A 164 -2.57 -6.01 -14.08
C ALA A 164 -1.50 -4.98 -13.77
N VAL A 165 -0.27 -5.23 -14.22
CA VAL A 165 0.86 -4.31 -14.05
C VAL A 165 1.33 -3.84 -15.42
N ALA A 166 1.42 -2.53 -15.60
CA ALA A 166 2.08 -1.90 -16.74
C ALA A 166 3.36 -1.20 -16.30
N ALA A 167 4.39 -1.30 -17.14
CA ALA A 167 5.64 -0.57 -16.99
C ALA A 167 5.74 0.45 -18.14
N ASP A 168 5.49 1.71 -17.83
CA ASP A 168 5.63 2.82 -18.77
C ASP A 168 7.12 3.07 -19.01
N ALA A 169 7.55 3.12 -20.27
CA ALA A 169 8.94 3.37 -20.61
C ALA A 169 9.47 4.62 -19.87
N ALA A 170 10.69 4.52 -19.33
CA ALA A 170 11.32 5.66 -18.67
C ALA A 170 11.45 6.80 -19.68
N ALA A 171 10.83 7.95 -19.42
CA ALA A 171 11.05 9.16 -20.19
C ALA A 171 12.46 9.70 -19.87
N GLY A 172 13.48 9.15 -20.54
CA GLY A 172 14.86 9.63 -20.52
C GLY A 172 15.21 10.27 -21.86
N PRO A 173 16.04 11.35 -21.89
CA PRO A 173 16.45 11.95 -23.14
C PRO A 173 17.50 11.09 -23.84
N GLY A 174 17.28 10.81 -25.12
CA GLY A 174 18.38 10.60 -26.09
C GLY A 174 19.04 9.23 -26.14
N THR A 175 18.28 8.13 -26.26
CA THR A 175 18.82 6.92 -26.90
C THR A 175 18.01 6.54 -28.12
N ASP A 176 18.26 7.25 -29.21
CA ASP A 176 17.97 6.83 -30.59
C ASP A 176 18.92 5.70 -31.01
N THR A 177 18.92 4.62 -30.23
CA THR A 177 19.51 3.33 -30.61
C THR A 177 18.45 2.26 -30.48
N GLY A 178 17.50 2.25 -31.42
CA GLY A 178 16.83 1.08 -32.03
C GLY A 178 16.31 -0.09 -31.18
N ALA A 179 16.38 -0.01 -29.86
CA ALA A 179 15.99 -1.03 -28.90
C ALA A 179 15.50 -0.29 -27.66
N SER A 180 14.34 0.36 -27.80
CA SER A 180 13.52 0.69 -26.63
C SER A 180 13.33 -0.61 -25.86
N ARG A 181 14.12 -0.82 -24.81
CA ARG A 181 13.90 -1.90 -23.85
C ARG A 181 12.58 -1.56 -23.18
N SER A 182 11.47 -1.96 -23.81
CA SER A 182 10.15 -1.94 -23.18
C SER A 182 10.37 -2.62 -21.84
N ALA A 183 10.21 -1.88 -20.75
CA ALA A 183 10.38 -2.45 -19.43
C ALA A 183 9.48 -3.68 -19.36
N ASP A 184 10.07 -4.86 -19.14
CA ASP A 184 9.29 -6.09 -19.16
C ASP A 184 8.29 -6.02 -18.00
N ALA A 185 7.01 -5.85 -18.32
CA ALA A 185 5.97 -5.69 -17.33
C ALA A 185 5.89 -6.90 -16.37
N GLY A 186 6.30 -8.09 -16.83
CA GLY A 186 6.47 -9.27 -15.98
C GLY A 186 7.61 -9.09 -14.97
N VAL A 187 8.77 -8.59 -15.41
CA VAL A 187 9.90 -8.27 -14.52
C VAL A 187 9.53 -7.15 -13.55
N GLU A 188 8.82 -6.14 -14.01
CA GLU A 188 8.37 -5.03 -13.17
C GLU A 188 7.36 -5.49 -12.11
N ALA A 189 6.44 -6.38 -12.49
CA ALA A 189 5.52 -7.02 -11.56
C ALA A 189 6.27 -7.88 -10.53
N VAL A 190 7.22 -8.72 -10.96
CA VAL A 190 8.06 -9.50 -10.03
C VAL A 190 8.87 -8.57 -9.12
N ALA A 191 9.42 -7.47 -9.62
CA ALA A 191 10.19 -6.51 -8.83
C ALA A 191 9.31 -5.75 -7.81
N LEU A 192 8.08 -5.41 -8.18
CA LEU A 192 7.10 -4.81 -7.27
C LEU A 192 6.70 -5.79 -6.15
N LEU A 193 6.56 -7.07 -6.48
CA LEU A 193 6.04 -8.11 -5.59
C LEU A 193 7.13 -8.87 -4.82
N GLY A 194 8.39 -8.78 -5.26
CA GLY A 194 9.53 -9.59 -4.85
C GLY A 194 9.90 -9.52 -3.36
N ARG A 195 9.34 -8.57 -2.62
CA ARG A 195 9.63 -8.32 -1.20
C ARG A 195 8.46 -8.60 -0.26
N GLY A 196 7.54 -9.48 -0.65
CA GLY A 196 6.39 -9.82 0.20
C GLY A 196 5.34 -8.70 0.25
N ALA A 197 5.26 -7.90 -0.82
CA ALA A 197 4.26 -6.84 -0.94
C ALA A 197 2.82 -7.37 -0.90
N LEU A 198 2.61 -8.66 -1.15
CA LEU A 198 1.29 -9.30 -1.11
C LEU A 198 1.31 -10.54 -0.22
N ARG A 199 0.27 -10.69 0.60
CA ARG A 199 0.03 -11.93 1.35
C ARG A 199 -0.57 -13.02 0.45
N GLY A 200 -0.21 -14.27 0.73
CA GLY A 200 -0.78 -15.45 0.07
C GLY A 200 0.09 -16.04 -1.04
N THR A 201 -0.52 -16.89 -1.87
CA THR A 201 0.12 -17.49 -3.03
C THR A 201 0.07 -16.51 -4.19
N VAL A 202 1.24 -16.10 -4.69
CA VAL A 202 1.39 -15.16 -5.79
C VAL A 202 2.02 -15.85 -7.01
N ARG A 203 1.43 -15.69 -8.19
CA ARG A 203 1.98 -16.11 -9.48
C ARG A 203 2.04 -14.94 -10.42
N VAL A 204 3.17 -14.79 -11.10
CA VAL A 204 3.39 -13.67 -12.02
C VAL A 204 3.80 -14.22 -13.37
N ALA A 205 3.14 -13.77 -14.42
CA ALA A 205 3.57 -14.03 -15.78
C ALA A 205 3.33 -12.80 -16.66
N ARG A 206 4.03 -12.74 -17.79
CA ARG A 206 3.76 -11.76 -18.83
C ARG A 206 2.58 -12.25 -19.67
N VAL A 207 1.61 -11.37 -19.91
CA VAL A 207 0.46 -11.61 -20.79
C VAL A 207 0.38 -10.42 -21.75
N GLY A 208 0.83 -10.63 -22.99
CA GLY A 208 1.00 -9.54 -23.96
C GLY A 208 1.99 -8.46 -23.49
N SER A 209 1.49 -7.23 -23.33
CA SER A 209 2.24 -6.06 -22.86
C SER A 209 2.24 -5.89 -21.33
N LEU A 210 1.44 -6.70 -20.62
CA LEU A 210 1.17 -6.54 -19.19
C LEU A 210 1.82 -7.66 -18.36
N GLY A 211 2.13 -7.35 -17.10
CA GLY A 211 2.38 -8.35 -16.07
C GLY A 211 1.05 -8.75 -15.44
N ALA A 212 0.65 -10.00 -15.60
CA ALA A 212 -0.50 -10.57 -14.91
C ALA A 212 -0.05 -11.22 -13.60
N VAL A 213 -0.74 -10.90 -12.52
CA VAL A 213 -0.45 -11.41 -11.18
C VAL A 213 -1.70 -12.06 -10.60
N LEU A 214 -1.63 -13.36 -10.32
CA LEU A 214 -2.67 -14.11 -9.64
C LEU A 214 -2.36 -14.15 -8.15
N VAL A 215 -3.30 -13.72 -7.31
CA VAL A 215 -3.16 -13.64 -5.86
C VAL A 215 -4.26 -14.44 -5.19
N GLN A 216 -3.88 -15.47 -4.45
CA GLN A 216 -4.79 -16.29 -3.66
C GLN A 216 -4.40 -16.17 -2.18
N ARG A 217 -5.21 -15.43 -1.42
CA ARG A 217 -5.03 -15.30 0.03
C ARG A 217 -5.67 -16.53 0.66
N ARG A 218 -4.91 -17.28 1.46
CA ARG A 218 -5.55 -18.21 2.39
C ARG A 218 -6.13 -17.36 3.50
N ASP A 219 -7.45 -17.22 3.53
CA ASP A 219 -8.11 -16.70 4.70
C ASP A 219 -7.70 -17.52 5.91
N GLY A 220 -7.40 -16.83 7.00
CA GLY A 220 -7.29 -17.47 8.30
C GLY A 220 -8.66 -18.06 8.62
N ALA A 221 -8.83 -19.35 8.39
CA ALA A 221 -9.91 -20.21 8.84
C ALA A 221 -11.12 -19.48 9.46
N SER A 222 -12.01 -18.93 8.64
CA SER A 222 -13.40 -18.71 9.04
C SER A 222 -14.13 -20.06 8.99
N GLY A 223 -13.78 -20.93 9.93
CA GLY A 223 -14.30 -22.30 10.02
C GLY A 223 -14.42 -22.75 11.47
N GLY A 224 -15.40 -22.22 12.20
CA GLY A 224 -15.95 -22.88 13.39
C GLY A 224 -17.20 -23.67 13.00
N PRO A 225 -17.31 -24.98 13.31
CA PRO A 225 -18.50 -25.75 12.98
C PRO A 225 -19.62 -25.51 14.00
N GLY A 226 -20.82 -25.24 13.51
CA GLY A 226 -22.10 -25.60 14.16
C GLY A 226 -22.59 -24.73 15.33
N ALA A 227 -23.63 -23.96 15.08
CA ALA A 227 -24.72 -23.77 16.05
C ALA A 227 -26.00 -23.34 15.31
N SER A 228 -26.88 -24.31 15.09
CA SER A 228 -28.29 -24.09 14.79
C SER A 228 -29.02 -23.54 16.02
N GLY A 229 -29.85 -22.51 15.85
CA GLY A 229 -31.00 -22.24 16.70
C GLY A 229 -31.04 -20.84 17.33
N GLY A 230 -32.12 -20.09 17.07
CA GLY A 230 -32.55 -19.01 17.97
C GLY A 230 -33.01 -17.71 17.30
N GLN A 231 -34.28 -17.68 16.91
CA GLN A 231 -35.25 -16.56 16.89
C GLN A 231 -34.81 -15.09 16.67
N ALA A 232 -35.49 -14.49 15.70
CA ALA A 232 -35.50 -13.07 15.40
C ALA A 232 -36.18 -12.20 16.47
N VAL A 233 -35.59 -11.02 16.72
CA VAL A 233 -36.25 -9.83 17.30
C VAL A 233 -35.77 -8.61 16.50
N PRO A 234 -36.66 -7.70 16.03
CA PRO A 234 -36.27 -6.50 15.30
C PRO A 234 -36.11 -5.30 16.24
N GLY A 235 -34.97 -4.61 16.18
CA GLY A 235 -34.73 -3.35 16.89
C GLY A 235 -33.51 -2.65 16.30
N GLY A 236 -33.70 -1.44 15.79
CA GLY A 236 -32.77 -0.80 14.85
C GLY A 236 -31.42 -0.35 15.40
N GLN A 237 -30.44 -0.27 14.49
CA GLN A 237 -29.47 0.84 14.35
C GLN A 237 -28.50 0.60 13.18
N THR A 238 -28.15 1.71 12.53
CA THR A 238 -26.96 1.99 11.71
C THR A 238 -26.61 1.02 10.59
N ALA A 239 -27.03 1.38 9.38
CA ALA A 239 -26.48 0.91 8.12
C ALA A 239 -25.01 1.33 7.97
N SER A 240 -24.10 0.52 8.52
CA SER A 240 -22.78 0.31 7.95
C SER A 240 -22.80 -1.09 7.36
N GLY A 241 -23.01 -1.16 6.05
CA GLY A 241 -23.06 -2.43 5.31
C GLY A 241 -21.69 -3.09 5.33
N SER A 242 -21.41 -3.90 6.36
CA SER A 242 -20.40 -4.96 6.26
C SER A 242 -20.84 -5.92 5.16
N ARG A 243 -20.20 -5.81 3.99
CA ARG A 243 -20.28 -6.82 2.93
C ARG A 243 -19.88 -8.18 3.53
N PRO A 244 -20.57 -9.27 3.17
CA PRO A 244 -20.16 -10.60 3.61
C PRO A 244 -18.83 -10.97 2.92
N GLY A 245 -17.80 -11.23 3.74
CA GLY A 245 -16.72 -12.18 3.44
C GLY A 245 -15.76 -11.90 2.27
N GLY A 246 -15.51 -10.64 1.89
CA GLY A 246 -14.44 -10.35 0.92
C GLY A 246 -13.07 -10.27 1.58
N THR A 247 -12.05 -10.90 0.99
CA THR A 247 -10.67 -10.70 1.43
C THR A 247 -10.28 -9.23 1.27
N ALA A 248 -9.52 -8.69 2.22
CA ALA A 248 -9.05 -7.31 2.15
C ALA A 248 -8.28 -7.07 0.84
N SER A 249 -8.64 -6.00 0.13
CA SER A 249 -8.01 -5.64 -1.14
C SER A 249 -6.48 -5.49 -0.98
N PRO A 250 -5.69 -5.94 -1.97
CA PRO A 250 -4.24 -5.71 -1.98
C PRO A 250 -3.84 -4.25 -2.23
N ALA A 251 -4.78 -3.33 -2.48
CA ALA A 251 -4.50 -1.95 -2.85
C ALA A 251 -3.62 -1.20 -1.83
N VAL A 252 -3.89 -1.37 -0.54
CA VAL A 252 -3.10 -0.74 0.54
C VAL A 252 -1.66 -1.26 0.54
N GLU A 253 -1.48 -2.57 0.40
CA GLU A 253 -0.18 -3.23 0.40
C GLU A 253 0.64 -2.78 -0.84
N LEU A 254 -0.01 -2.69 -2.01
CA LEU A 254 0.61 -2.22 -3.25
C LEU A 254 0.97 -0.73 -3.23
N ARG A 255 0.11 0.14 -2.69
CA ARG A 255 0.43 1.57 -2.51
C ARG A 255 1.61 1.76 -1.56
N ALA A 256 1.70 0.97 -0.50
CA ALA A 256 2.85 0.96 0.39
C ALA A 256 4.13 0.51 -0.33
N ALA A 257 4.07 -0.57 -1.11
CA ALA A 257 5.21 -1.05 -1.91
C ALA A 257 5.66 -0.01 -2.95
N MET A 258 4.72 0.69 -3.60
CA MET A 258 5.02 1.78 -4.52
C MET A 258 5.75 2.93 -3.82
N ARG A 259 5.30 3.35 -2.63
CA ARG A 259 5.96 4.40 -1.83
C ARG A 259 7.40 4.02 -1.48
N GLU A 260 7.63 2.80 -1.01
CA GLU A 260 8.97 2.30 -0.70
C GLU A 260 9.86 2.31 -1.95
N ARG A 261 9.31 1.85 -3.08
CA ARG A 261 10.05 1.78 -4.35
C ARG A 261 10.42 3.15 -4.90
N VAL A 262 9.53 4.14 -4.80
CA VAL A 262 9.83 5.53 -5.13
C VAL A 262 10.94 6.08 -4.24
N ARG A 263 10.90 5.84 -2.91
CA ARG A 263 11.95 6.27 -1.98
C ARG A 263 13.32 5.67 -2.33
N GLU A 264 13.38 4.36 -2.59
CA GLU A 264 14.63 3.67 -2.95
C GLU A 264 15.20 4.16 -4.28
N ARG A 265 14.34 4.39 -5.28
CA ARG A 265 14.76 4.92 -6.59
C ARG A 265 15.29 6.35 -6.49
N SER A 266 14.63 7.18 -5.68
CA SER A 266 15.10 8.54 -5.38
C SER A 266 16.47 8.53 -4.71
N ALA A 267 16.69 7.63 -3.74
CA ALA A 267 18.00 7.45 -3.10
C ALA A 267 19.07 6.95 -4.09
N ALA A 268 18.70 6.05 -5.00
CA ALA A 268 19.60 5.48 -6.00
C ALA A 268 19.85 6.41 -7.23
N ARG A 269 19.15 7.55 -7.34
CA ARG A 269 19.17 8.46 -8.50
C ARG A 269 19.02 7.76 -9.86
N ARG A 270 18.23 6.67 -9.91
CA ARG A 270 18.02 5.90 -11.14
C ARG A 270 16.70 6.31 -11.82
N PRO A 271 16.74 6.75 -13.10
CA PRO A 271 15.52 6.87 -13.89
C PRO A 271 14.98 5.46 -14.14
N ALA A 272 13.74 5.22 -13.76
CA ALA A 272 13.08 3.94 -13.91
C ALA A 272 11.71 4.13 -14.55
N PRO A 273 11.22 3.11 -15.28
CA PRO A 273 9.88 3.13 -15.85
C PRO A 273 8.83 3.43 -14.78
N GLY A 274 7.83 4.20 -15.19
CA GLY A 274 6.65 4.47 -14.38
C GLY A 274 5.85 3.19 -14.23
N THR A 275 5.49 2.77 -13.00
CA THR A 275 4.66 1.57 -12.82
C THR A 275 3.21 1.98 -12.60
N ARG A 276 2.29 1.31 -13.29
CA ARG A 276 0.85 1.41 -13.08
C ARG A 276 0.27 0.04 -12.76
N VAL A 277 -0.73 0.02 -11.90
CA VAL A 277 -1.33 -1.20 -11.37
C VAL A 277 -2.84 -1.06 -11.34
N GLY A 278 -3.53 -2.03 -11.93
CA GLY A 278 -4.98 -2.20 -11.84
C GLY A 278 -5.31 -3.50 -11.11
N ILE A 279 -6.25 -3.45 -10.16
CA ILE A 279 -6.65 -4.58 -9.33
C ILE A 279 -8.09 -4.95 -9.68
N GLY A 280 -8.32 -6.23 -10.00
CA GLY A 280 -9.66 -6.78 -10.20
C GLY A 280 -10.35 -7.14 -8.89
N SER A 281 -11.68 -7.30 -8.96
CA SER A 281 -12.45 -7.83 -7.84
C SER A 281 -12.05 -9.28 -7.53
N GLU A 282 -12.37 -9.73 -6.33
CA GLU A 282 -12.25 -11.13 -5.95
C GLU A 282 -13.22 -11.98 -6.78
N ALA A 283 -12.72 -13.09 -7.32
CA ALA A 283 -13.48 -13.98 -8.18
C ALA A 283 -13.24 -15.45 -7.81
N ASP A 284 -14.20 -16.30 -8.17
CA ASP A 284 -13.96 -17.74 -8.28
C ASP A 284 -12.76 -17.95 -9.23
N PRO A 285 -11.80 -18.83 -8.90
CA PRO A 285 -10.66 -19.11 -9.76
C PRO A 285 -11.00 -19.48 -11.20
N LEU A 286 -12.14 -20.15 -11.42
CA LEU A 286 -12.60 -20.52 -12.75
C LEU A 286 -13.13 -19.31 -13.54
N ASP A 287 -13.46 -18.22 -12.86
CA ASP A 287 -13.89 -16.93 -13.41
C ASP A 287 -12.77 -15.86 -13.36
N ALA A 288 -11.51 -16.27 -13.24
CA ALA A 288 -10.35 -15.37 -13.21
C ALA A 288 -10.30 -14.38 -14.40
N HIS A 289 -10.85 -14.76 -15.56
CA HIS A 289 -10.99 -13.89 -16.72
C HIS A 289 -11.79 -12.61 -16.44
N ALA A 290 -12.82 -12.67 -15.58
CA ALA A 290 -13.61 -11.51 -15.19
C ALA A 290 -12.78 -10.56 -14.32
N SER A 291 -12.08 -11.09 -13.31
CA SER A 291 -11.14 -10.33 -12.47
C SER A 291 -10.01 -9.71 -13.32
N TRP A 292 -9.54 -10.41 -14.35
CA TRP A 292 -8.55 -9.87 -15.29
C TRP A 292 -9.09 -8.71 -16.14
N ALA A 293 -10.29 -8.84 -16.70
CA ALA A 293 -10.92 -7.76 -17.46
C ALA A 293 -11.12 -6.51 -16.58
N GLN A 294 -11.56 -6.72 -15.33
CA GLN A 294 -11.70 -5.67 -14.32
C GLN A 294 -10.35 -5.02 -13.97
N ALA A 295 -9.29 -5.81 -13.78
CA ALA A 295 -7.95 -5.31 -13.50
C ALA A 295 -7.40 -4.45 -14.65
N ARG A 296 -7.61 -4.87 -15.90
CA ARG A 296 -7.24 -4.09 -17.10
C ARG A 296 -8.04 -2.79 -17.20
N SER A 297 -9.34 -2.83 -16.91
CA SER A 297 -10.17 -1.62 -16.87
C SER A 297 -9.68 -0.65 -15.78
N ALA A 298 -9.46 -1.13 -14.55
CA ALA A 298 -8.94 -0.35 -13.44
C ALA A 298 -7.56 0.25 -13.76
N LEU A 299 -6.66 -0.51 -14.39
CA LEU A 299 -5.32 -0.06 -14.80
C LEU A 299 -5.36 1.22 -15.65
N ARG A 300 -6.40 1.41 -16.47
CA ARG A 300 -6.56 2.61 -17.31
C ARG A 300 -6.80 3.89 -16.49
N PHE A 301 -7.27 3.78 -15.25
CA PHE A 301 -7.41 4.91 -14.32
C PHE A 301 -6.11 5.25 -13.56
N ALA A 302 -5.13 4.34 -13.57
CA ALA A 302 -3.87 4.52 -12.86
C ALA A 302 -2.94 5.50 -13.61
N VAL A 303 -2.13 6.24 -12.84
CA VAL A 303 -1.13 7.20 -13.34
C VAL A 303 0.22 6.85 -12.74
N ALA A 304 1.24 6.69 -13.59
CA ALA A 304 2.59 6.46 -13.12
C ALA A 304 3.13 7.68 -12.35
N GLY A 305 3.91 7.43 -11.30
CA GLY A 305 4.64 8.46 -10.55
C GLY A 305 4.18 8.60 -9.11
N ALA A 306 2.96 9.10 -8.90
CA ALA A 306 2.39 9.25 -7.56
C ALA A 306 1.86 7.88 -7.04
N PRO A 307 2.36 7.34 -5.91
CA PRO A 307 1.96 6.02 -5.43
C PRO A 307 0.45 5.85 -5.22
N GLU A 308 -0.24 6.90 -4.80
CA GLU A 308 -1.70 6.90 -4.59
C GLU A 308 -2.49 6.82 -5.90
N GLU A 309 -1.91 7.29 -7.01
CA GLU A 309 -2.53 7.23 -8.34
C GLU A 309 -2.03 6.06 -9.18
N ALA A 310 -0.88 5.49 -8.83
CA ALA A 310 -0.27 4.36 -9.53
C ALA A 310 -1.04 3.06 -9.33
N VAL A 311 -1.93 3.00 -8.34
CA VAL A 311 -2.73 1.81 -7.99
C VAL A 311 -4.22 2.15 -8.04
N ALA A 312 -4.92 1.56 -8.99
CA ALA A 312 -6.36 1.64 -9.14
C ALA A 312 -7.02 0.30 -8.79
N ASP A 313 -7.98 0.34 -7.88
CA ASP A 313 -8.75 -0.84 -7.48
C ASP A 313 -10.16 -0.77 -8.06
N HIS A 314 -10.57 -1.82 -8.78
CA HIS A 314 -11.91 -1.91 -9.35
C HIS A 314 -13.01 -1.76 -8.27
N ASP A 315 -12.85 -2.40 -7.11
CA ASP A 315 -13.85 -2.36 -6.04
C ASP A 315 -13.97 -0.94 -5.42
N GLU A 316 -12.88 -0.16 -5.41
CA GLU A 316 -12.85 1.23 -4.94
C GLU A 316 -13.38 2.22 -6.00
N LEU A 317 -13.19 1.94 -7.30
CA LEU A 317 -13.66 2.79 -8.39
C LEU A 317 -15.20 2.82 -8.48
N GLY A 318 -15.87 1.71 -8.15
CA GLY A 318 -17.32 1.61 -8.16
C GLY A 318 -17.92 2.05 -9.51
N PRO A 319 -18.95 2.93 -9.52
CA PRO A 319 -19.60 3.37 -10.77
C PRO A 319 -18.67 4.10 -11.76
N LEU A 320 -17.51 4.61 -11.31
CA LEU A 320 -16.57 5.30 -12.19
C LEU A 320 -16.00 4.38 -13.27
N VAL A 321 -15.98 3.06 -13.05
CA VAL A 321 -15.48 2.08 -14.04
C VAL A 321 -16.27 2.14 -15.35
N LEU A 322 -17.54 2.55 -15.32
CA LEU A 322 -18.38 2.70 -16.52
C LEU A 322 -17.84 3.73 -17.51
N LEU A 323 -17.00 4.67 -17.04
CA LEU A 323 -16.32 5.61 -17.93
C LEU A 323 -15.33 4.89 -18.86
N ALA A 324 -14.79 3.74 -18.46
CA ALA A 324 -13.86 2.97 -19.28
C ALA A 324 -14.52 2.33 -20.51
N ASP A 325 -15.85 2.15 -20.49
CA ASP A 325 -16.64 1.64 -21.61
C ASP A 325 -16.91 2.72 -22.67
N ILE A 326 -16.63 4.00 -22.34
CA ILE A 326 -16.77 5.10 -23.28
C ILE A 326 -15.59 5.05 -24.26
N PRO A 327 -15.84 5.05 -25.60
CA PRO A 327 -14.78 5.06 -26.60
C PRO A 327 -13.80 6.22 -26.39
N VAL A 328 -12.50 5.92 -26.55
CA VAL A 328 -11.41 6.86 -26.31
C VAL A 328 -11.55 8.14 -27.13
N GLU A 329 -12.01 8.04 -28.38
CA GLU A 329 -12.24 9.17 -29.27
C GLU A 329 -13.34 10.10 -28.73
N ARG A 330 -14.38 9.53 -28.11
CA ARG A 330 -15.46 10.30 -27.49
C ARG A 330 -14.98 10.99 -26.22
N LEU A 331 -14.13 10.34 -25.42
CA LEU A 331 -13.50 10.96 -24.26
C LEU A 331 -12.60 12.14 -24.69
N ARG A 332 -11.76 11.93 -25.70
CA ARG A 332 -10.88 12.97 -26.27
C ARG A 332 -11.65 14.13 -26.90
N ALA A 333 -12.87 13.91 -27.39
CA ALA A 333 -13.68 15.00 -27.96
C ALA A 333 -14.28 15.94 -26.90
N GLN A 334 -14.41 15.50 -25.65
CA GLN A 334 -14.98 16.32 -24.57
C GLN A 334 -14.15 17.60 -24.35
N ALA A 335 -14.82 18.75 -24.25
CA ALA A 335 -14.16 20.05 -24.14
C ALA A 335 -13.24 20.13 -22.92
N ASP A 336 -13.69 19.65 -21.76
CA ASP A 336 -12.90 19.69 -20.53
C ASP A 336 -11.67 18.79 -20.59
N VAL A 337 -11.78 17.62 -21.23
CA VAL A 337 -10.68 16.67 -21.41
C VAL A 337 -9.61 17.24 -22.33
N ARG A 338 -10.02 17.89 -23.43
CA ARG A 338 -9.09 18.57 -24.35
C ARG A 338 -8.34 19.69 -23.64
N ARG A 339 -9.05 20.56 -22.93
CA ARG A 339 -8.44 21.69 -22.20
C ARG A 339 -7.50 21.22 -21.09
N LEU A 340 -7.86 20.17 -20.34
CA LEU A 340 -6.94 19.56 -19.38
C LEU A 340 -5.71 18.93 -20.04
N GLY A 341 -5.90 18.30 -21.21
CA GLY A 341 -4.80 17.78 -22.02
C GLY A 341 -3.84 18.90 -22.44
N GLU A 342 -4.38 20.00 -22.98
CA GLU A 342 -3.63 21.19 -23.37
C GLU A 342 -2.84 21.81 -22.21
N LEU A 343 -3.39 21.79 -20.98
CA LEU A 343 -2.68 22.21 -19.77
C LEU A 343 -1.55 21.26 -19.34
N GLY A 344 -1.68 19.98 -19.68
CA GLY A 344 -0.69 18.95 -19.39
C GLY A 344 0.47 18.91 -20.40
N GLU A 345 0.24 19.39 -21.62
CA GLU A 345 1.25 19.49 -22.67
C GLU A 345 2.33 20.53 -22.31
N PRO A 346 3.62 20.27 -22.59
CA PRO A 346 4.65 21.27 -22.42
C PRO A 346 4.40 22.45 -23.37
N ALA A 347 4.47 23.66 -22.83
CA ALA A 347 4.40 24.88 -23.64
C ALA A 347 5.45 24.80 -24.78
N HIS A 348 4.99 24.99 -26.01
CA HIS A 348 5.85 24.98 -27.20
C HIS A 348 6.91 26.08 -27.09
N GLY A 349 8.13 25.74 -26.67
CA GLY A 349 9.25 26.70 -26.64
C GLY A 349 10.42 26.36 -25.72
N GLU A 350 10.26 25.57 -24.66
CA GLU A 350 11.35 25.31 -23.71
C GLU A 350 12.14 24.05 -24.06
N ARG A 351 13.03 24.15 -25.06
CA ARG A 351 14.12 23.19 -25.25
C ARG A 351 15.19 23.41 -24.16
N GLY A 352 15.10 22.64 -23.09
CA GLY A 352 16.25 22.08 -22.37
C GLY A 352 16.98 22.95 -21.33
N GLY A 353 16.92 22.48 -20.08
CA GLY A 353 17.97 22.67 -19.07
C GLY A 353 17.99 21.43 -18.15
N PRO A 354 19.15 20.99 -17.63
CA PRO A 354 19.25 19.78 -16.82
C PRO A 354 18.74 20.06 -15.41
N THR A 355 17.42 20.00 -15.20
CA THR A 355 16.85 20.07 -13.86
C THR A 355 16.52 18.68 -13.35
N THR A 356 17.32 18.30 -12.37
CA THR A 356 17.19 17.16 -11.46
C THR A 356 15.73 16.76 -11.17
N GLY A 357 15.27 15.65 -11.75
CA GLY A 357 14.22 14.79 -11.19
C GLY A 357 12.84 15.40 -10.86
N GLN A 358 12.53 16.62 -11.27
CA GLN A 358 11.25 17.28 -11.00
C GLN A 358 10.30 17.14 -12.20
N ALA A 359 9.01 16.96 -11.88
CA ALA A 359 7.94 16.73 -12.84
C ALA A 359 7.84 17.90 -13.85
N ARG A 360 7.55 17.57 -15.12
CA ARG A 360 7.37 18.55 -16.19
C ARG A 360 6.28 19.58 -15.81
N PRO A 361 6.45 20.88 -16.14
CA PRO A 361 5.60 21.97 -15.63
C PRO A 361 4.09 21.78 -15.87
N GLY A 362 3.66 21.23 -17.01
CA GLY A 362 2.23 20.91 -17.26
C GLY A 362 1.70 19.72 -16.41
N GLY A 363 2.56 18.73 -16.15
CA GLY A 363 2.24 17.61 -15.26
C GLY A 363 2.07 18.02 -13.80
N GLU A 364 2.74 19.09 -13.37
CA GLU A 364 2.63 19.61 -12.01
C GLU A 364 1.26 20.23 -11.70
N LEU A 365 0.63 20.86 -12.69
CA LEU A 365 -0.72 21.43 -12.58
C LEU A 365 -1.76 20.31 -12.43
N LEU A 366 -1.67 19.27 -13.27
CA LEU A 366 -2.54 18.10 -13.20
C LEU A 366 -2.36 17.33 -11.90
N ALA A 367 -1.13 17.20 -11.41
CA ALA A 367 -0.83 16.57 -10.11
C ALA A 367 -1.45 17.38 -8.94
N ALA A 368 -1.33 18.71 -8.97
CA ALA A 368 -1.96 19.59 -7.98
C ALA A 368 -3.49 19.47 -7.98
N LEU A 369 -4.10 19.49 -9.17
CA LEU A 369 -5.55 19.33 -9.33
C LEU A 369 -6.01 17.97 -8.79
N ALA A 370 -5.32 16.89 -9.17
CA ALA A 370 -5.70 15.55 -8.75
C ALA A 370 -5.57 15.34 -7.24
N ALA A 371 -4.47 15.81 -6.63
CA ALA A 371 -4.28 15.77 -5.18
C ALA A 371 -5.36 16.60 -4.44
N PHE A 372 -5.74 17.76 -4.98
CA PHE A 372 -6.81 18.57 -4.41
C PHE A 372 -8.19 17.92 -4.55
N CYS A 373 -8.51 17.31 -5.70
CA CYS A 373 -9.77 16.58 -5.89
C CYS A 373 -9.92 15.40 -4.93
N ARG A 374 -8.81 14.69 -4.61
CA ARG A 374 -8.82 13.60 -3.61
C ARG A 374 -9.00 14.08 -2.18
N THR A 375 -8.20 15.07 -1.77
CA THR A 375 -8.10 15.49 -0.36
C THR A 375 -9.14 16.53 0.02
N GLY A 376 -9.65 17.31 -0.94
CA GLY A 376 -10.49 18.48 -0.70
C GLY A 376 -9.80 19.60 0.07
N SER A 377 -8.48 19.52 0.29
CA SER A 377 -7.73 20.41 1.19
C SER A 377 -6.38 20.79 0.60
N LEU A 378 -6.10 22.10 0.51
CA LEU A 378 -4.81 22.61 0.06
C LEU A 378 -3.64 22.09 0.90
N ARG A 379 -3.83 21.97 2.22
CA ARG A 379 -2.78 21.53 3.15
C ARG A 379 -2.47 20.05 2.95
N GLN A 380 -3.49 19.22 2.80
CA GLN A 380 -3.31 17.78 2.58
C GLN A 380 -2.74 17.50 1.19
N ALA A 381 -3.23 18.18 0.15
CA ALA A 381 -2.66 18.10 -1.19
C ALA A 381 -1.18 18.53 -1.23
N ALA A 382 -0.82 19.59 -0.49
CA ALA A 382 0.56 20.04 -0.38
C ALA A 382 1.45 19.02 0.36
N ALA A 383 0.95 18.41 1.43
CA ALA A 383 1.66 17.35 2.14
C ALA A 383 1.90 16.11 1.26
N GLU A 384 0.89 15.71 0.46
CA GLU A 384 0.98 14.59 -0.48
C GLU A 384 2.02 14.85 -1.58
N LEU A 385 2.06 16.08 -2.11
CA LEU A 385 2.98 16.47 -3.17
C LEU A 385 4.36 16.93 -2.66
N HIS A 386 4.57 16.95 -1.35
CA HIS A 386 5.77 17.52 -0.71
C HIS A 386 6.06 18.97 -1.14
N LEU A 387 5.03 19.80 -1.21
CA LEU A 387 5.09 21.20 -1.60
C LEU A 387 4.61 22.11 -0.48
N HIS A 388 4.89 23.41 -0.62
CA HIS A 388 4.25 24.40 0.22
C HIS A 388 2.80 24.62 -0.25
N HIS A 389 1.88 24.85 0.69
CA HIS A 389 0.46 25.06 0.38
C HIS A 389 0.21 26.26 -0.55
N SER A 390 1.06 27.29 -0.49
CA SER A 390 0.98 28.44 -1.42
C SER A 390 1.32 28.06 -2.87
N SER A 391 2.24 27.12 -3.07
CA SER A 391 2.59 26.60 -4.41
C SER A 391 1.43 25.80 -5.00
N VAL A 392 0.77 24.97 -4.19
CA VAL A 392 -0.44 24.25 -4.61
C VAL A 392 -1.56 25.23 -4.94
N ALA A 393 -1.78 26.24 -4.09
CA ALA A 393 -2.80 27.26 -4.34
C ALA A 393 -2.55 28.02 -5.65
N ALA A 394 -1.31 28.44 -5.92
CA ALA A 394 -0.97 29.12 -7.16
C ALA A 394 -1.22 28.25 -8.41
N ARG A 395 -0.85 26.96 -8.35
CA ARG A 395 -1.12 25.99 -9.43
C ARG A 395 -2.62 25.81 -9.67
N LEU A 396 -3.41 25.66 -8.61
CA LEU A 396 -4.86 25.54 -8.73
C LEU A 396 -5.52 26.82 -9.26
N SER A 397 -5.06 28.00 -8.84
CA SER A 397 -5.57 29.27 -9.38
C SER A 397 -5.29 29.42 -10.88
N HIS A 398 -4.16 28.89 -11.36
CA HIS A 398 -3.90 28.82 -12.80
C HIS A 398 -4.89 27.88 -13.50
N VAL A 399 -5.12 26.68 -12.96
CA VAL A 399 -6.11 25.73 -13.49
C VAL A 399 -7.53 26.34 -13.53
N GLU A 400 -7.95 27.01 -12.45
CA GLU A 400 -9.26 27.70 -12.37
C GLU A 400 -9.40 28.78 -13.45
N LYS A 401 -8.34 29.55 -13.70
CA LYS A 401 -8.32 30.61 -14.72
C LYS A 401 -8.46 30.05 -16.13
N GLU A 402 -7.71 29.00 -16.45
CA GLU A 402 -7.67 28.41 -17.80
C GLU A 402 -8.94 27.59 -18.12
N LEU A 403 -9.50 26.90 -17.13
CA LEU A 403 -10.67 26.02 -17.31
C LEU A 403 -12.00 26.72 -17.01
N GLY A 404 -11.97 27.85 -16.31
CA GLY A 404 -13.16 28.57 -15.87
C GLY A 404 -13.91 27.87 -14.73
N TRP A 405 -13.25 26.97 -14.00
CA TRP A 405 -13.83 26.26 -12.86
C TRP A 405 -13.62 27.02 -11.55
N ARG A 406 -14.49 26.76 -10.58
CA ARG A 406 -14.34 27.17 -9.19
C ARG A 406 -14.18 25.91 -8.34
N LEU A 407 -12.95 25.50 -8.03
CA LEU A 407 -12.68 24.22 -7.37
C LEU A 407 -13.19 24.15 -5.91
N ARG A 408 -13.56 25.29 -5.33
CA ARG A 408 -14.28 25.36 -4.06
C ARG A 408 -15.75 24.95 -4.18
N ASP A 409 -16.32 25.08 -5.38
CA ASP A 409 -17.66 24.60 -5.67
C ASP A 409 -17.65 23.06 -5.83
N PRO A 410 -18.52 22.32 -5.11
CA PRO A 410 -18.54 20.86 -5.18
C PRO A 410 -18.81 20.31 -6.58
N GLN A 411 -19.63 20.98 -7.38
CA GLN A 411 -20.03 20.54 -8.71
C GLN A 411 -18.88 20.71 -9.70
N ASP A 412 -18.20 21.86 -9.68
CA ASP A 412 -17.02 22.09 -10.51
C ASP A 412 -15.86 21.18 -10.12
N ARG A 413 -15.67 20.92 -8.82
CA ARG A 413 -14.66 19.96 -8.35
C ARG A 413 -14.95 18.53 -8.81
N PHE A 414 -16.22 18.10 -8.76
CA PHE A 414 -16.62 16.79 -9.27
C PHE A 414 -16.42 16.69 -10.78
N ARG A 415 -16.78 17.74 -11.52
CA ARG A 415 -16.53 17.85 -12.97
C ARG A 415 -15.04 17.77 -13.28
N ALA A 416 -14.19 18.45 -12.53
CA ALA A 416 -12.73 18.38 -12.67
C ALA A 416 -12.20 16.95 -12.42
N GLN A 417 -12.73 16.26 -11.41
CA GLN A 417 -12.38 14.88 -11.11
C GLN A 417 -12.79 13.92 -12.25
N LEU A 418 -14.00 14.06 -12.80
CA LEU A 418 -14.45 13.29 -13.95
C LEU A 418 -13.58 13.55 -15.19
N ALA A 419 -13.24 14.81 -15.45
CA ALA A 419 -12.39 15.19 -16.57
C ALA A 419 -10.97 14.63 -16.44
N LEU A 420 -10.41 14.57 -15.22
CA LEU A 420 -9.15 13.88 -14.93
C LEU A 420 -9.22 12.38 -15.22
N TYR A 421 -10.30 11.70 -14.82
CA TYR A 421 -10.46 10.27 -15.13
C TYR A 421 -10.60 10.04 -16.64
N ALA A 422 -11.41 10.84 -17.32
CA ALA A 422 -11.57 10.78 -18.76
C ALA A 422 -10.25 11.04 -19.51
N LEU A 423 -9.43 11.98 -19.04
CA LEU A 423 -8.09 12.24 -19.59
C LEU A 423 -7.17 11.01 -19.44
N ARG A 424 -7.18 10.35 -18.27
CA ARG A 424 -6.39 9.13 -18.04
C ARG A 424 -6.83 7.99 -18.94
N LEU A 425 -8.14 7.74 -18.99
CA LEU A 425 -8.73 6.72 -19.87
C LEU A 425 -8.43 6.97 -21.35
N ALA A 426 -8.33 8.24 -21.75
CA ALA A 426 -7.98 8.64 -23.10
C ALA A 426 -6.48 8.50 -23.42
N GLY A 427 -5.60 8.68 -22.43
CA GLY A 427 -4.14 8.54 -22.58
C GLY A 427 -3.65 7.09 -22.43
N ASN A 428 -4.37 6.28 -21.64
CA ASN A 428 -4.00 4.92 -21.28
C ASN A 428 -4.72 3.86 -22.13
N GLY A 429 -5.09 4.20 -23.38
CA GLY A 429 -5.88 3.33 -24.27
C GLY A 429 -5.27 1.94 -24.46
N ASP A 430 -6.15 0.96 -24.75
CA ASP A 430 -5.90 -0.49 -24.62
C ASP A 430 -4.57 -0.95 -25.22
N GLY A 431 -3.70 -1.45 -24.35
CA GLY A 431 -2.52 -2.24 -24.72
C GLY A 431 -2.76 -3.74 -24.70
#